data_AF-A0A913ZQ37-F1
#
_entry.id   AF-A0A913ZQ37-F1
#
_cell.length_a   1.000
_cell.length_b   1.000
_cell.length_c   1.000
_cell.angle_alpha   90.00
_cell.angle_beta   90.00
_cell.angle_gamma   90.00
#
_symmetry.space_group_name_H-M   'P 1'
#
loop_
_entity.id
_entity.type
_entity.pdbx_description
1 polymer ?
#
loop_
_entity_poly.entity_id
_entity_poly.type
_entity_poly.pdbx_seq_one_letter_code
_entity_poly.pdbx_strand_id
1 'polypeptide(L)'
;MATALAKHALTCVRRCRQFPRVFVQRKAVSVVRVDVRHHARWFAPFLFALRRQVQAIQHKYGPEEKKPRSHQENWDYDSELYAFGKRVGEDFTDATLRTALTDKSYVEREEARRKEMGLEGEAAKLDIQDNQELAQTGGVFISDYIKAYLRHVYRQLPEEGIGAICEHLTRQELLVYIGRHLGVTDIILCADFPIPHEVASTALQAIVGAIVQDTGAQKAGLFVRDFILSHLVDKDINELWPITNPMGLLVEILEREGRALPEARLLRQVGTSTIMPLYMVGVYSDKKLLGWGPGETLAIAEEEAARVALKHVFGTTENSPPLPLDPVKCKHLNTTVAEEVQRTRLGNQAAVSS
;
A
#
# COMPACT_ATOMS: atom_id res chain seq x y z
N MET A 1 34.68 -7.24 46.10
CA MET A 1 34.02 -7.07 47.42
C MET A 1 32.55 -6.75 47.13
N ALA A 2 31.74 -7.77 46.83
CA ALA A 2 30.85 -8.49 47.77
C ALA A 2 29.71 -7.57 48.27
N THR A 3 28.55 -7.52 47.59
CA THR A 3 27.31 -8.30 47.85
C THR A 3 26.78 -8.31 49.28
N ALA A 4 25.54 -7.80 49.38
CA ALA A 4 24.39 -8.35 50.11
C ALA A 4 24.25 -8.14 51.64
N LEU A 5 22.97 -8.22 52.05
CA LEU A 5 22.41 -8.44 53.39
C LEU A 5 22.21 -7.16 54.24
N ALA A 6 21.15 -6.97 55.02
CA ALA A 6 20.02 -7.80 55.49
C ALA A 6 18.99 -6.81 56.11
N LYS A 7 17.68 -6.96 55.88
CA LYS A 7 16.67 -7.70 56.69
C LYS A 7 16.50 -7.26 58.16
N HIS A 8 15.22 -7.27 58.55
CA HIS A 8 14.62 -7.30 59.90
C HIS A 8 14.37 -5.94 60.57
N ALA A 9 13.13 -5.47 60.68
CA ALA A 9 11.99 -5.97 61.47
C ALA A 9 12.28 -5.95 62.98
N LEU A 10 11.48 -5.19 63.74
CA LEU A 10 11.05 -5.36 65.15
C LEU A 10 10.17 -4.13 65.49
N THR A 11 8.83 -4.24 65.51
CA THR A 11 7.96 -4.54 66.68
C THR A 11 8.04 -3.57 67.86
N CYS A 12 6.83 -3.34 68.43
CA CYS A 12 6.52 -2.74 69.74
C CYS A 12 6.54 -1.20 69.76
N VAL A 13 5.52 -0.48 70.24
CA VAL A 13 4.69 -0.72 71.41
C VAL A 13 3.32 -0.05 71.25
N ARG A 14 2.26 -0.80 71.58
CA ARG A 14 0.95 -0.29 71.97
C ARG A 14 1.12 0.71 73.13
N ARG A 15 0.94 2.01 72.88
CA ARG A 15 0.53 2.94 73.92
C ARG A 15 -0.76 3.64 73.49
N CYS A 16 -1.86 3.09 74.01
CA CYS A 16 -3.10 3.85 74.17
C CYS A 16 -2.78 5.12 74.96
N ARG A 17 -2.73 6.26 74.25
CA ARG A 17 -3.03 7.56 74.84
C ARG A 17 -4.31 8.03 74.19
N GLN A 18 -5.37 8.05 74.99
CA GLN A 18 -6.64 8.67 74.68
C GLN A 18 -6.36 10.15 74.40
N PHE A 19 -6.25 10.51 73.12
CA PHE A 19 -6.41 11.90 72.71
C PHE A 19 -7.91 12.16 72.56
N PRO A 20 -8.45 13.26 73.12
CA PRO A 20 -9.86 13.58 72.90
C PRO A 20 -10.07 13.73 71.40
N ARG A 21 -11.05 13.01 70.85
CA ARG A 21 -11.51 13.20 69.48
C ARG A 21 -12.05 14.63 69.37
N VAL A 22 -11.19 15.58 69.03
CA VAL A 22 -11.63 16.86 68.47
C VAL A 22 -12.12 16.51 67.08
N PHE A 23 -13.43 16.30 66.98
CA PHE A 23 -14.13 16.13 65.72
C PHE A 23 -14.10 17.49 65.01
N VAL A 24 -13.00 17.79 64.33
CA VAL A 24 -13.00 18.88 63.36
C VAL A 24 -13.87 18.38 62.22
N GLN A 25 -15.14 18.80 62.22
CA GLN A 25 -15.98 18.72 61.03
C GLN A 25 -15.26 19.52 59.94
N ARG A 26 -14.46 18.83 59.11
CA ARG A 26 -14.12 19.36 57.80
C ARG A 26 -15.45 19.49 57.07
N LYS A 27 -15.99 20.70 57.02
CA LYS A 27 -17.09 21.02 56.11
C LYS A 27 -16.61 20.59 54.72
N ALA A 28 -17.15 19.49 54.22
CA ALA A 28 -17.00 19.12 52.83
C ALA A 28 -17.70 20.24 52.05
N VAL A 29 -16.92 21.15 51.47
CA VAL A 29 -17.45 22.12 50.52
C VAL A 29 -17.90 21.30 49.33
N SER A 30 -19.22 21.14 49.16
CA SER A 30 -19.79 20.55 47.97
C SER A 30 -19.40 21.43 46.79
N VAL A 31 -18.46 20.99 45.97
CA VAL A 31 -18.18 21.62 44.68
C VAL A 31 -19.40 21.32 43.80
N VAL A 32 -20.38 22.22 43.81
CA VAL A 32 -21.50 22.17 42.87
C VAL A 32 -20.90 22.56 41.51
N ARG A 33 -20.64 21.56 40.67
CA ARG A 33 -20.31 21.79 39.27
C ARG A 33 -21.57 22.34 38.61
N VAL A 34 -21.62 23.65 38.41
CA VAL A 34 -22.68 24.26 37.61
C VAL A 34 -22.31 24.02 36.15
N ASP A 35 -22.89 22.98 35.54
CA ASP A 35 -22.78 22.79 34.10
C ASP A 35 -23.57 23.91 33.40
N VAL A 36 -22.86 24.96 33.03
CA VAL A 36 -23.41 26.03 32.20
C VAL A 36 -23.51 25.48 30.77
N ARG A 37 -24.72 25.44 30.22
CA ARG A 37 -24.86 25.15 28.78
C ARG A 37 -24.34 26.36 28.02
N HIS A 38 -23.19 26.22 27.36
CA HIS A 38 -22.60 27.27 26.52
C HIS A 38 -23.49 27.64 25.32
N HIS A 39 -24.47 26.81 24.98
CA HIS A 39 -25.43 27.05 23.91
C HIS A 39 -26.88 26.95 24.40
N ALA A 40 -27.74 27.80 23.84
CA ALA A 40 -29.18 27.74 24.12
C ALA A 40 -29.81 26.45 23.55
N ARG A 41 -30.91 25.99 24.16
CA ARG A 41 -31.62 24.77 23.73
C ARG A 41 -32.17 24.85 22.30
N TRP A 42 -32.46 26.06 21.81
CA TRP A 42 -32.97 26.29 20.45
C TRP A 42 -31.89 26.14 19.36
N PHE A 43 -30.60 26.19 19.72
CA PHE A 43 -29.50 26.20 18.76
C PHE A 43 -29.39 24.89 17.95
N ALA A 44 -29.52 23.74 18.61
CA ALA A 44 -29.50 22.44 17.93
C ALA A 44 -30.66 22.26 16.92
N PRO A 45 -31.94 22.54 17.29
CA PRO A 45 -33.05 22.56 16.34
C PRO A 45 -32.83 23.50 15.14
N PHE A 46 -32.25 24.68 15.39
CA PHE A 46 -31.92 25.64 14.33
C PHE A 46 -30.86 25.11 13.36
N LEU A 47 -29.76 24.53 13.86
CA LEU A 47 -28.74 23.89 13.02
C LEU A 47 -29.30 22.72 12.20
N PHE A 48 -30.23 21.94 12.76
CA PHE A 48 -30.90 20.86 12.03
C PHE A 48 -31.76 21.42 10.88
N ALA A 49 -32.50 22.50 11.13
CA ALA A 49 -33.28 23.17 10.09
C ALA A 49 -32.38 23.73 8.98
N LEU A 50 -31.25 24.36 9.33
CA LEU A 50 -30.25 24.83 8.36
C LEU A 50 -29.67 23.69 7.53
N ARG A 51 -29.25 22.57 8.16
CA ARG A 51 -28.78 21.40 7.41
C ARG A 51 -29.82 20.86 6.45
N ARG A 52 -31.09 20.81 6.87
CA ARG A 52 -32.20 20.38 6.01
C ARG A 52 -32.37 21.31 4.80
N GLN A 53 -32.21 22.62 4.99
CA GLN A 53 -32.23 23.60 3.90
C GLN A 53 -31.06 23.39 2.94
N VAL A 54 -29.84 23.23 3.45
CA VAL A 54 -28.65 22.94 2.63
C VAL A 54 -28.83 21.66 1.81
N GLN A 55 -29.35 20.59 2.42
CA GLN A 55 -29.65 19.34 1.72
C GLN A 55 -30.70 19.51 0.62
N ALA A 56 -31.76 20.28 0.88
CA ALA A 56 -32.79 20.58 -0.12
C ALA A 56 -32.23 21.39 -1.30
N ILE A 57 -31.32 22.33 -1.03
CA ILE A 57 -30.60 23.10 -2.05
C ILE A 57 -29.71 22.16 -2.87
N GLN A 58 -28.92 21.29 -2.23
CA GLN A 58 -28.06 20.33 -2.92
C GLN A 58 -28.85 19.33 -3.78
N HIS A 59 -30.02 18.89 -3.31
CA HIS A 59 -30.90 18.04 -4.12
C HIS A 59 -31.47 18.78 -5.34
N LYS A 60 -31.74 20.09 -5.22
CA LYS A 60 -32.34 20.88 -6.30
C LYS A 60 -31.31 21.36 -7.33
N TYR A 61 -30.13 21.78 -6.90
CA TYR A 61 -29.11 22.44 -7.73
C TYR A 61 -27.87 21.57 -7.97
N GLY A 62 -27.78 20.41 -7.31
CA GLY A 62 -26.59 19.55 -7.32
C GLY A 62 -25.66 19.82 -6.14
N PRO A 63 -24.68 18.94 -5.92
CA PRO A 63 -23.65 19.12 -4.90
C PRO A 63 -22.74 20.30 -5.26
N GLU A 64 -22.17 20.91 -4.23
CA GLU A 64 -21.12 21.92 -4.41
C GLU A 64 -19.90 21.32 -5.10
N GLU A 65 -19.18 22.16 -5.86
CA GLU A 65 -17.89 21.78 -6.44
C GLU A 65 -16.94 21.36 -5.33
N LYS A 66 -16.28 20.22 -5.52
CA LYS A 66 -15.33 19.72 -4.54
C LYS A 66 -14.14 20.69 -4.50
N LYS A 67 -13.73 21.07 -3.29
CA LYS A 67 -12.54 21.90 -3.06
C LYS A 67 -11.44 21.05 -2.45
N PRO A 68 -10.15 21.43 -2.62
CA PRO A 68 -9.06 20.73 -1.96
C PRO A 68 -9.19 20.85 -0.45
N ARG A 69 -8.65 19.85 0.27
CA ARG A 69 -8.68 19.81 1.74
C ARG A 69 -8.01 21.04 2.37
N SER A 70 -7.00 21.60 1.70
CA SER A 70 -6.27 22.80 2.12
C SER A 70 -7.11 24.07 2.22
N HIS A 71 -8.26 24.13 1.55
CA HIS A 71 -9.13 25.31 1.57
C HIS A 71 -10.06 25.37 2.78
N GLN A 72 -10.10 24.30 3.58
CA GLN A 72 -10.94 24.25 4.79
C GLN A 72 -10.20 24.91 5.97
N GLU A 73 -10.95 25.56 6.87
CA GLU A 73 -10.40 26.39 7.96
C GLU A 73 -9.40 25.67 8.87
N ASN A 74 -9.62 24.37 9.14
CA ASN A 74 -8.76 23.56 10.01
C ASN A 74 -7.67 22.86 9.19
N TRP A 75 -6.74 23.62 8.62
CA TRP A 75 -5.64 23.07 7.84
C TRP A 75 -4.32 23.79 8.14
N ASP A 76 -3.31 23.00 8.47
CA ASP A 76 -1.93 23.46 8.62
C ASP A 76 -1.01 22.45 7.92
N TYR A 77 -0.31 22.93 6.88
CA TYR A 77 0.47 22.06 6.02
C TYR A 77 1.66 21.42 6.76
N ASP A 78 2.34 22.17 7.61
CA ASP A 78 3.54 21.67 8.30
C ASP A 78 3.19 20.58 9.32
N SER A 79 2.09 20.79 10.04
CA SER A 79 1.53 19.80 10.97
C SER A 79 1.07 18.53 10.25
N GLU A 80 0.43 18.65 9.08
CA GLU A 80 -0.03 17.52 8.28
C GLU A 80 1.13 16.73 7.67
N LEU A 81 2.19 17.39 7.20
CA LEU A 81 3.42 16.73 6.74
C LEU A 81 4.09 15.93 7.85
N TYR A 82 4.24 16.53 9.04
CA TYR A 82 4.79 15.83 10.19
C TYR A 82 3.94 14.62 10.58
N ALA A 83 2.62 14.79 10.64
CA ALA A 83 1.68 13.72 10.97
C ALA A 83 1.70 12.61 9.91
N PHE A 84 1.84 12.95 8.63
CA PHE A 84 1.97 11.99 7.53
C PHE A 84 3.21 11.12 7.70
N GLY A 85 4.38 11.73 7.93
CA GLY A 85 5.62 10.97 8.14
C GLY A 85 5.53 9.99 9.30
N LYS A 86 4.98 10.44 10.44
CA LYS A 86 4.78 9.58 11.61
C LYS A 86 3.71 8.51 11.42
N ARG A 87 2.68 8.75 10.59
CA ARG A 87 1.66 7.75 10.23
C ARG A 87 2.23 6.64 9.35
N VAL A 88 3.07 7.00 8.37
CA VAL A 88 3.77 6.05 7.51
C VAL A 88 4.80 5.25 8.31
N GLY A 89 5.32 5.81 9.40
CA GLY A 89 6.30 5.16 10.28
C GLY A 89 7.74 5.38 9.83
N GLU A 90 7.98 6.42 9.02
CA GLU A 90 9.30 6.77 8.49
C GLU A 90 9.75 8.16 8.95
N ASP A 91 11.07 8.33 9.03
CA ASP A 91 11.70 9.58 9.45
C ASP A 91 12.18 10.33 8.21
N PHE A 92 11.27 11.09 7.60
CA PHE A 92 11.55 11.92 6.43
C PHE A 92 12.33 13.19 6.80
N THR A 93 13.17 13.65 5.87
CA THR A 93 13.65 15.04 5.91
C THR A 93 12.51 15.96 5.44
N ASP A 94 12.27 17.06 6.14
CA ASP A 94 11.16 17.97 5.81
C ASP A 94 11.29 18.53 4.37
N ALA A 95 12.51 18.86 3.94
CA ALA A 95 12.78 19.37 2.60
C ALA A 95 12.48 18.35 1.49
N THR A 96 12.93 17.09 1.66
CA THR A 96 12.72 16.03 0.65
C THR A 96 11.26 15.64 0.55
N LEU A 97 10.54 15.58 1.67
CA LEU A 97 9.11 15.28 1.69
C LEU A 97 8.28 16.39 1.03
N ARG A 98 8.64 17.66 1.26
CA ARG A 98 8.01 18.79 0.54
C ARG A 98 8.24 18.67 -0.96
N THR A 99 9.49 18.44 -1.38
CA THR A 99 9.83 18.23 -2.80
C THR A 99 9.09 17.04 -3.41
N ALA A 100 8.90 15.94 -2.67
CA ALA A 100 8.16 14.78 -3.17
C ALA A 100 6.66 15.07 -3.41
N LEU A 101 6.08 15.97 -2.62
CA LEU A 101 4.66 16.33 -2.67
C LEU A 101 4.37 17.56 -3.56
N THR A 102 5.40 18.24 -4.08
CA THR A 102 5.27 19.34 -5.03
C THR A 102 5.28 18.84 -6.46
N ASP A 103 4.14 18.93 -7.13
CA ASP A 103 4.05 18.62 -8.56
C ASP A 103 4.52 19.80 -9.41
N LYS A 104 5.05 19.48 -10.60
CA LYS A 104 5.49 20.48 -11.58
C LYS A 104 4.39 21.47 -11.96
N SER A 105 3.14 21.01 -12.12
CA SER A 105 2.01 21.89 -12.48
C SER A 105 1.77 22.97 -11.42
N TYR A 106 2.00 22.66 -10.14
CA TYR A 106 1.84 23.60 -9.05
C TYR A 106 2.90 24.70 -9.11
N VAL A 107 4.16 24.33 -9.38
CA VAL A 107 5.26 25.29 -9.53
C VAL A 107 4.98 26.25 -10.70
N GLU A 108 4.59 25.71 -11.86
CA GLU A 108 4.24 26.52 -13.04
C GLU A 108 3.09 27.51 -12.76
N ARG A 109 2.04 27.05 -12.06
CA ARG A 109 0.88 27.89 -11.70
C ARG A 109 1.25 29.00 -10.71
N GLU A 110 2.09 28.71 -9.73
CA GLU A 110 2.51 29.71 -8.74
C GLU A 110 3.49 30.73 -9.36
N GLU A 111 4.38 30.33 -10.27
CA GLU A 111 5.20 31.28 -11.04
C GLU A 111 4.34 32.19 -11.93
N ALA A 112 3.32 31.65 -12.59
CA ALA A 112 2.39 32.43 -13.38
C ALA A 112 1.63 33.45 -12.51
N ARG A 113 1.12 33.01 -11.35
CA ARG A 113 0.45 33.89 -10.38
C ARG A 113 1.37 35.01 -9.87
N ARG A 114 2.66 34.73 -9.61
CA ARG A 114 3.64 35.76 -9.20
C ARG A 114 3.87 36.80 -10.29
N LYS A 115 3.97 36.37 -11.56
CA LYS A 115 4.09 37.27 -12.72
C LYS A 115 2.86 38.16 -12.87
N GLU A 116 1.66 37.61 -12.70
CA GLU A 116 0.41 38.37 -12.71
C GLU A 116 0.34 39.44 -11.61
N MET A 117 0.94 39.17 -10.45
CA MET A 117 1.05 40.13 -9.34
C MET A 117 2.17 41.17 -9.55
N GLY A 118 2.88 41.16 -10.68
CA GLY A 118 3.92 42.14 -11.01
C GLY A 118 5.29 41.87 -10.36
N LEU A 119 5.54 40.64 -9.88
CA LEU A 119 6.88 40.21 -9.47
C LEU A 119 7.65 39.79 -10.72
N GLU A 120 8.80 40.42 -10.97
CA GLU A 120 9.64 40.14 -12.15
C GLU A 120 11.03 39.61 -11.76
N GLY A 121 11.67 38.89 -12.68
CA GLY A 121 13.05 38.42 -12.55
C GLY A 121 13.23 37.28 -11.53
N GLU A 122 14.27 37.38 -10.69
CA GLU A 122 14.61 36.38 -9.67
C GLU A 122 13.53 36.24 -8.59
N ALA A 123 12.74 37.29 -8.34
CA ALA A 123 11.63 37.26 -7.39
C ALA A 123 10.42 36.45 -7.89
N ALA A 124 10.30 36.26 -9.22
CA ALA A 124 9.23 35.47 -9.81
C ALA A 124 9.52 33.97 -9.74
N LYS A 125 10.79 33.57 -9.81
CA LYS A 125 11.20 32.16 -9.77
C LYS A 125 11.02 31.59 -8.36
N LEU A 126 10.46 30.39 -8.30
CA LEU A 126 10.33 29.62 -7.07
C LEU A 126 11.60 28.81 -6.85
N ASP A 127 12.19 28.89 -5.66
CA ASP A 127 13.26 27.99 -5.21
C ASP A 127 12.66 26.68 -4.67
N ILE A 128 11.67 26.14 -5.39
CA ILE A 128 11.00 24.87 -5.07
C ILE A 128 11.33 23.91 -6.19
N GLN A 129 11.83 22.73 -5.83
CA GLN A 129 12.16 21.67 -6.78
C GLN A 129 10.92 20.84 -7.12
N ASP A 130 10.88 20.34 -8.35
CA ASP A 130 9.83 19.44 -8.83
C ASP A 130 10.07 17.99 -8.36
N ASN A 131 8.99 17.24 -8.15
CA ASN A 131 9.05 15.85 -7.73
C ASN A 131 9.50 14.84 -8.81
N GLN A 132 9.83 15.27 -10.03
CA GLN A 132 10.07 14.38 -11.17
C GLN A 132 11.28 13.44 -10.99
N GLU A 133 12.40 13.95 -10.47
CA GLU A 133 13.62 13.15 -10.26
C GLU A 133 13.42 12.07 -9.18
N LEU A 134 12.73 12.45 -8.09
CA LEU A 134 12.36 11.54 -7.01
C LEU A 134 11.37 10.47 -7.51
N ALA A 135 10.39 10.86 -8.32
CA ALA A 135 9.42 9.95 -8.90
C ALA A 135 10.08 8.91 -9.81
N GLN A 136 11.01 9.33 -10.68
CA GLN A 136 11.76 8.41 -11.52
C GLN A 136 12.58 7.41 -10.69
N THR A 137 13.31 7.92 -9.68
CA THR A 137 14.12 7.09 -8.79
C THR A 137 13.27 6.07 -8.01
N GLY A 138 12.11 6.51 -7.53
CA GLY A 138 11.15 5.68 -6.80
C GLY A 138 10.42 4.67 -7.68
N GLY A 139 9.99 5.07 -8.89
CA GLY A 139 9.36 4.16 -9.85
C GLY A 139 10.27 3.01 -10.27
N VAL A 140 11.54 3.32 -10.59
CA VAL A 140 12.56 2.30 -10.85
C VAL A 140 12.76 1.41 -9.63
N PHE A 141 12.84 2.00 -8.42
CA PHE A 141 12.99 1.22 -7.18
C PHE A 141 11.85 0.23 -6.94
N ILE A 142 10.60 0.69 -7.10
CA ILE A 142 9.40 -0.14 -6.89
C ILE A 142 9.44 -1.34 -7.84
N SER A 143 9.67 -1.11 -9.13
CA SER A 143 9.68 -2.18 -10.13
C SER A 143 10.83 -3.18 -9.91
N ASP A 144 12.05 -2.70 -9.61
CA ASP A 144 13.20 -3.56 -9.31
C ASP A 144 12.95 -4.40 -8.05
N TYR A 145 12.44 -3.77 -6.98
CA TYR A 145 12.18 -4.43 -5.71
C TYR A 145 11.10 -5.50 -5.84
N ILE A 146 9.99 -5.20 -6.52
CA ILE A 146 8.90 -6.16 -6.75
C ILE A 146 9.42 -7.36 -7.53
N LYS A 147 10.15 -7.15 -8.64
CA LYS A 147 10.71 -8.24 -9.44
C LYS A 147 11.67 -9.10 -8.63
N ALA A 148 12.61 -8.49 -7.91
CA ALA A 148 13.55 -9.20 -7.05
C ALA A 148 12.81 -10.00 -5.97
N TYR A 149 11.84 -9.39 -5.29
CA TYR A 149 11.02 -10.06 -4.27
C TYR A 149 10.28 -11.27 -4.83
N LEU A 150 9.62 -11.13 -5.98
CA LEU A 150 8.88 -12.21 -6.63
C LEU A 150 9.79 -13.36 -7.09
N ARG A 151 11.02 -13.08 -7.54
CA ARG A 151 12.01 -14.14 -7.88
C ARG A 151 12.38 -15.00 -6.66
N HIS A 152 12.52 -14.38 -5.48
CA HIS A 152 12.84 -15.11 -4.26
C HIS A 152 11.66 -15.97 -3.77
N VAL A 153 10.44 -15.45 -3.89
CA VAL A 153 9.21 -16.14 -3.45
C VAL A 153 8.80 -17.23 -4.44
N TYR A 154 8.69 -16.90 -5.72
CA TYR A 154 8.22 -17.78 -6.80
C TYR A 154 9.38 -18.25 -7.67
N ARG A 155 10.19 -19.16 -7.14
CA ARG A 155 11.41 -19.65 -7.82
C ARG A 155 11.17 -20.36 -9.16
N GLN A 156 9.98 -20.90 -9.35
CA GLN A 156 9.61 -21.67 -10.55
C GLN A 156 8.83 -20.84 -11.58
N LEU A 157 8.40 -19.63 -11.21
CA LEU A 157 7.64 -18.75 -12.09
C LEU A 157 8.59 -18.09 -13.11
N PRO A 158 8.25 -18.09 -14.40
CA PRO A 158 9.09 -17.48 -15.42
C PRO A 158 9.05 -15.95 -15.37
N GLU A 159 10.02 -15.29 -16.00
CA GLU A 159 10.18 -13.83 -15.96
C GLU A 159 8.99 -13.09 -16.60
N GLU A 160 8.31 -13.70 -17.57
CA GLU A 160 7.09 -13.15 -18.19
C GLU A 160 5.96 -13.03 -17.16
N GLY A 161 5.79 -14.05 -16.32
CA GLY A 161 4.81 -14.04 -15.24
C GLY A 161 5.16 -13.01 -14.16
N ILE A 162 6.43 -12.93 -13.76
CA ILE A 162 6.92 -11.91 -12.82
C ILE A 162 6.70 -10.50 -13.37
N GLY A 163 6.96 -10.31 -14.67
CA GLY A 163 6.71 -9.06 -15.39
C GLY A 163 5.25 -8.64 -15.36
N ALA A 164 4.32 -9.56 -15.66
CA ALA A 164 2.88 -9.29 -15.65
C ALA A 164 2.38 -8.87 -14.25
N ILE A 165 2.84 -9.55 -13.19
CA ILE A 165 2.51 -9.19 -11.80
C ILE A 165 3.05 -7.81 -11.45
N CYS A 166 4.30 -7.53 -11.84
CA CYS A 166 4.93 -6.23 -11.62
C CYS A 166 4.14 -5.12 -12.32
N GLU A 167 3.77 -5.31 -13.58
CA GLU A 167 2.99 -4.35 -14.36
C GLU A 167 1.67 -4.01 -13.67
N HIS A 168 0.93 -5.04 -13.22
CA HIS A 168 -0.31 -4.86 -12.47
C HIS A 168 -0.13 -4.06 -11.17
N LEU A 169 0.92 -4.36 -10.39
CA LEU A 169 1.23 -3.62 -9.16
C LEU A 169 1.70 -2.19 -9.41
N THR A 170 2.31 -1.93 -10.56
CA THR A 170 2.73 -0.58 -10.97
C THR A 170 1.66 0.17 -11.76
N ARG A 171 0.46 -0.41 -11.95
CA ARG A 171 -0.64 0.23 -12.66
C ARG A 171 -1.05 1.51 -11.94
N GLN A 172 -1.21 2.58 -12.71
CA GLN A 172 -1.54 3.92 -12.22
C GLN A 172 -2.77 3.92 -11.30
N GLU A 173 -3.84 3.20 -11.67
CA GLU A 173 -5.06 3.08 -10.87
C GLU A 173 -4.79 2.55 -9.44
N LEU A 174 -3.90 1.56 -9.31
CA LEU A 174 -3.55 0.94 -8.03
C LEU A 174 -2.69 1.89 -7.18
N LEU A 175 -1.72 2.57 -7.80
CA LEU A 175 -0.90 3.56 -7.10
C LEU A 175 -1.73 4.75 -6.60
N VAL A 176 -2.68 5.24 -7.40
CA VAL A 176 -3.63 6.29 -6.98
C VAL A 176 -4.52 5.81 -5.84
N TYR A 177 -5.00 4.57 -5.91
CA TYR A 177 -5.79 3.97 -4.84
C TYR A 177 -5.00 3.94 -3.52
N ILE A 178 -3.76 3.43 -3.53
CA ILE A 178 -2.87 3.43 -2.35
C ILE A 178 -2.66 4.86 -1.84
N GLY A 179 -2.27 5.78 -2.72
CA GLY A 179 -2.01 7.17 -2.36
C GLY A 179 -3.21 7.85 -1.69
N ARG A 180 -4.41 7.61 -2.21
CA ARG A 180 -5.66 8.10 -1.62
C ARG A 180 -5.90 7.54 -0.22
N HIS A 181 -5.64 6.25 0.00
CA HIS A 181 -5.82 5.63 1.32
C HIS A 181 -4.75 6.01 2.33
N LEU A 182 -3.56 6.40 1.88
CA LEU A 182 -2.51 6.97 2.73
C LEU A 182 -2.75 8.45 3.07
N GLY A 183 -3.61 9.13 2.32
CA GLY A 183 -3.89 10.56 2.46
C GLY A 183 -2.99 11.46 1.60
N VAL A 184 -2.24 10.91 0.64
CA VAL A 184 -1.37 11.66 -0.27
C VAL A 184 -2.19 12.67 -1.10
N THR A 185 -3.40 12.31 -1.49
CA THR A 185 -4.29 13.19 -2.26
C THR A 185 -4.71 14.45 -1.51
N ASP A 186 -4.63 14.47 -0.18
CA ASP A 186 -5.04 15.63 0.61
C ASP A 186 -3.88 16.61 0.83
N ILE A 187 -2.64 16.12 0.82
CA ILE A 187 -1.41 16.88 1.08
C ILE A 187 -0.63 17.26 -0.19
N ILE A 188 -0.87 16.61 -1.32
CA ILE A 188 -0.15 16.92 -2.56
C ILE A 188 -0.44 18.35 -3.04
N LEU A 189 0.61 19.06 -3.43
CA LEU A 189 0.52 20.39 -4.02
C LEU A 189 0.42 20.23 -5.54
N CYS A 190 -0.81 20.39 -6.04
CA CYS A 190 -1.16 20.30 -7.46
C CYS A 190 -1.92 21.56 -7.89
N ALA A 191 -1.78 21.96 -9.15
CA ALA A 191 -2.51 23.09 -9.71
C ALA A 191 -4.02 22.81 -9.83
N ASP A 192 -4.40 21.61 -10.25
CA ASP A 192 -5.78 21.27 -10.59
C ASP A 192 -6.46 20.41 -9.52
N PHE A 193 -7.78 20.59 -9.37
CA PHE A 193 -8.59 19.80 -8.45
C PHE A 193 -9.93 19.42 -9.10
N PRO A 194 -10.33 18.14 -9.13
CA PRO A 194 -9.70 16.97 -8.50
C PRO A 194 -8.34 16.60 -9.11
N ILE A 195 -7.47 16.01 -8.29
CA ILE A 195 -6.09 15.69 -8.70
C ILE A 195 -6.11 14.64 -9.83
N PRO A 196 -5.42 14.89 -10.95
CA PRO A 196 -5.33 13.91 -12.03
C PRO A 196 -4.57 12.66 -11.55
N HIS A 197 -4.97 11.49 -12.07
CA HIS A 197 -4.40 10.21 -11.65
C HIS A 197 -2.89 10.15 -11.88
N GLU A 198 -2.36 10.82 -12.90
CA GLU A 198 -0.93 10.83 -13.24
C GLU A 198 -0.13 11.46 -12.10
N VAL A 199 -0.52 12.69 -11.70
CA VAL A 199 0.12 13.44 -10.63
C VAL A 199 0.06 12.69 -9.29
N ALA A 200 -1.09 12.08 -8.96
CA ALA A 200 -1.21 11.28 -7.75
C ALA A 200 -0.32 10.03 -7.74
N SER A 201 -0.19 9.34 -8.88
CA SER A 201 0.74 8.19 -8.99
C SER A 201 2.21 8.61 -8.91
N THR A 202 2.57 9.72 -9.56
CA THR A 202 3.92 10.29 -9.55
C THR A 202 4.32 10.71 -8.15
N ALA A 203 3.41 11.33 -7.38
CA ALA A 203 3.69 11.69 -5.99
C ALA A 203 3.92 10.48 -5.09
N LEU A 204 3.16 9.38 -5.26
CA LEU A 204 3.43 8.16 -4.49
C LEU A 204 4.82 7.58 -4.83
N GLN A 205 5.19 7.58 -6.11
CA GLN A 205 6.54 7.17 -6.53
C GLN A 205 7.61 8.10 -5.97
N ALA A 206 7.38 9.41 -5.95
CA ALA A 206 8.29 10.40 -5.40
C ALA A 206 8.48 10.22 -3.89
N ILE A 207 7.44 9.87 -3.15
CA ILE A 207 7.54 9.52 -1.72
C ILE A 207 8.47 8.31 -1.53
N VAL A 208 8.33 7.27 -2.35
CA VAL A 208 9.26 6.12 -2.30
C VAL A 208 10.69 6.55 -2.63
N GLY A 209 10.86 7.43 -3.63
CA GLY A 209 12.16 8.03 -3.96
C GLY A 209 12.78 8.80 -2.77
N ALA A 210 11.96 9.59 -2.06
CA ALA A 210 12.38 10.31 -0.87
C ALA A 210 12.82 9.35 0.26
N ILE A 211 12.09 8.25 0.49
CA ILE A 211 12.49 7.23 1.48
C ILE A 211 13.83 6.60 1.10
N VAL A 212 14.04 6.29 -0.19
CA VAL A 212 15.31 5.74 -0.68
C VAL A 212 16.46 6.70 -0.42
N GLN A 213 16.25 8.01 -0.60
CA GLN A 213 17.27 9.04 -0.37
C GLN A 213 17.55 9.27 1.12
N ASP A 214 16.51 9.40 1.94
CA ASP A 214 16.65 9.77 3.35
C ASP A 214 17.07 8.58 4.22
N THR A 215 16.41 7.43 4.04
CA THR A 215 16.53 6.30 4.97
C THR A 215 17.13 5.03 4.36
N GLY A 216 17.18 4.96 3.02
CA GLY A 216 17.85 3.90 2.28
C GLY A 216 16.94 2.78 1.81
N ALA A 217 17.52 1.89 0.99
CA ALA A 217 16.79 0.85 0.26
C ALA A 217 16.07 -0.17 1.14
N GLN A 218 16.61 -0.51 2.33
CA GLN A 218 15.99 -1.52 3.19
C GLN A 218 14.62 -1.08 3.71
N LYS A 219 14.51 0.18 4.14
CA LYS A 219 13.25 0.75 4.63
C LYS A 219 12.28 1.03 3.50
N ALA A 220 12.77 1.57 2.38
CA ALA A 220 11.96 1.71 1.17
C ALA A 220 11.37 0.36 0.71
N GLY A 221 12.14 -0.73 0.82
CA GLY A 221 11.67 -2.09 0.55
C GLY A 221 10.53 -2.53 1.47
N LEU A 222 10.62 -2.22 2.77
CA LEU A 222 9.52 -2.48 3.72
C LEU A 222 8.26 -1.71 3.34
N PHE A 223 8.39 -0.44 2.96
CA PHE A 223 7.28 0.37 2.48
C PHE A 223 6.60 -0.26 1.24
N VAL A 224 7.38 -0.66 0.24
CA VAL A 224 6.85 -1.33 -0.97
C VAL A 224 6.19 -2.65 -0.62
N ARG A 225 6.77 -3.43 0.31
CA ARG A 225 6.18 -4.68 0.78
C ARG A 225 4.82 -4.47 1.46
N ASP A 226 4.76 -3.52 2.39
CA ASP A 226 3.60 -3.35 3.26
C ASP A 226 2.42 -2.67 2.54
N PHE A 227 2.70 -1.73 1.63
CA PHE A 227 1.66 -0.97 0.95
C PHE A 227 1.37 -1.42 -0.48
N ILE A 228 2.35 -1.93 -1.24
CA ILE A 228 2.15 -2.32 -2.64
C ILE A 228 1.96 -3.84 -2.76
N LEU A 229 2.89 -4.65 -2.23
CA LEU A 229 2.81 -6.11 -2.35
C LEU A 229 1.62 -6.72 -1.60
N SER A 230 1.11 -6.06 -0.56
CA SER A 230 -0.10 -6.49 0.16
C SER A 230 -1.34 -6.54 -0.73
N HIS A 231 -1.37 -5.81 -1.85
CA HIS A 231 -2.46 -5.89 -2.83
C HIS A 231 -2.44 -7.15 -3.71
N LEU A 232 -1.43 -8.03 -3.56
CA LEU A 232 -1.46 -9.38 -4.10
C LEU A 232 -2.19 -10.37 -3.19
N VAL A 233 -2.40 -10.03 -1.91
CA VAL A 233 -3.17 -10.88 -1.00
C VAL A 233 -4.60 -10.99 -1.53
N ASP A 234 -5.14 -12.20 -1.50
CA ASP A 234 -6.48 -12.56 -2.00
C ASP A 234 -6.69 -12.41 -3.53
N LYS A 235 -5.62 -12.21 -4.32
CA LYS A 235 -5.68 -12.26 -5.79
C LYS A 235 -5.04 -13.53 -6.33
N ASP A 236 -5.66 -14.17 -7.32
CA ASP A 236 -5.00 -15.25 -8.04
C ASP A 236 -3.94 -14.67 -8.97
N ILE A 237 -2.68 -15.02 -8.70
CA ILE A 237 -1.50 -14.59 -9.45
C ILE A 237 -1.59 -15.07 -10.90
N ASN A 238 -2.21 -16.23 -11.12
CA ASN A 238 -2.37 -16.81 -12.44
C ASN A 238 -3.44 -16.10 -13.28
N GLU A 239 -4.33 -15.32 -12.65
CA GLU A 239 -5.26 -14.44 -13.36
C GLU A 239 -4.59 -13.12 -13.78
N LEU A 240 -3.60 -12.65 -13.01
CA LEU A 240 -2.83 -11.45 -13.34
C LEU A 240 -1.96 -11.63 -14.59
N TRP A 241 -1.60 -12.88 -14.90
CA TRP A 241 -0.85 -13.23 -16.10
C TRP A 241 -1.75 -13.97 -17.10
N PRO A 242 -2.38 -13.27 -18.06
CA PRO A 242 -3.23 -13.91 -19.05
C PRO A 242 -2.41 -14.72 -20.05
N ILE A 243 -2.36 -16.04 -19.85
CA ILE A 243 -1.71 -16.96 -20.78
C ILE A 243 -2.64 -17.25 -21.95
N THR A 244 -2.22 -16.94 -23.19
CA THR A 244 -3.03 -17.15 -24.41
C THR A 244 -3.11 -18.61 -24.83
N ASN A 245 -2.02 -19.37 -24.75
CA ASN A 245 -1.96 -20.79 -25.13
C ASN A 245 -1.33 -21.63 -24.00
N PRO A 246 -2.12 -22.05 -22.99
CA PRO A 246 -1.58 -22.75 -21.83
C PRO A 246 -1.03 -24.14 -22.19
N MET A 247 -1.63 -24.84 -23.16
CA MET A 247 -1.14 -26.15 -23.57
C MET A 247 0.21 -26.04 -24.30
N GLY A 248 0.38 -25.05 -25.18
CA GLY A 248 1.66 -24.78 -25.84
C GLY A 248 2.77 -24.45 -24.85
N LEU A 249 2.49 -23.56 -23.90
CA LEU A 249 3.44 -23.23 -22.83
C LEU A 249 3.81 -24.46 -21.98
N LEU A 250 2.83 -25.31 -21.67
CA LEU A 250 3.08 -26.54 -20.92
C LEU A 250 3.98 -27.52 -21.69
N VAL A 251 3.78 -27.65 -23.01
CA VAL A 251 4.66 -28.44 -23.88
C VAL A 251 6.09 -27.91 -23.84
N GLU A 252 6.28 -26.61 -24.04
CA GLU A 252 7.60 -25.97 -24.03
C GLU A 252 8.33 -26.19 -22.70
N ILE A 253 7.63 -26.06 -21.57
CA ILE A 253 8.22 -26.28 -20.24
C ILE A 253 8.60 -27.76 -20.05
N LEU A 254 7.73 -28.69 -20.43
CA LEU A 254 7.99 -30.13 -20.28
C LEU A 254 9.15 -30.60 -21.18
N GLU A 255 9.24 -30.08 -22.41
CA GLU A 255 10.36 -30.33 -23.31
C GLU A 255 11.67 -29.80 -22.74
N ARG A 256 11.67 -28.58 -22.18
CA ARG A 256 12.84 -27.98 -21.51
C ARG A 256 13.29 -28.79 -20.30
N GLU A 257 12.36 -29.40 -19.57
CA GLU A 257 12.63 -30.29 -18.43
C GLU A 257 12.99 -31.72 -18.84
N GLY A 258 12.92 -32.06 -20.14
CA GLY A 258 13.19 -33.41 -20.65
C GLY A 258 12.14 -34.45 -20.25
N ARG A 259 10.90 -34.02 -20.00
CA ARG A 259 9.77 -34.88 -19.63
C ARG A 259 8.96 -35.30 -20.87
N ALA A 260 8.14 -36.34 -20.75
CA ALA A 260 7.24 -36.71 -21.84
C ALA A 260 6.17 -35.63 -22.09
N LEU A 261 5.78 -35.50 -23.36
CA LEU A 261 4.74 -34.59 -23.82
C LEU A 261 3.42 -34.79 -23.06
N PRO A 262 2.64 -33.71 -22.84
CA PRO A 262 1.37 -33.78 -22.15
C PRO A 262 0.32 -34.51 -23.00
N GLU A 263 -0.38 -35.48 -22.40
CA GLU A 263 -1.52 -36.19 -22.98
C GLU A 263 -2.81 -35.78 -22.25
N ALA A 264 -3.74 -35.12 -22.94
CA ALA A 264 -5.07 -34.84 -22.41
C ALA A 264 -5.97 -36.08 -22.50
N ARG A 265 -6.66 -36.41 -21.40
CA ARG A 265 -7.61 -37.53 -21.33
C ARG A 265 -8.90 -37.10 -20.64
N LEU A 266 -10.03 -37.55 -21.19
CA LEU A 266 -11.33 -37.35 -20.57
C LEU A 266 -11.43 -38.22 -19.31
N LEU A 267 -11.65 -37.59 -18.16
CA LEU A 267 -11.84 -38.26 -16.88
C LEU A 267 -13.31 -38.58 -16.63
N ARG A 268 -14.18 -37.58 -16.83
CA ARG A 268 -15.62 -37.68 -16.60
C ARG A 268 -16.38 -36.80 -17.58
N GLN A 269 -17.60 -37.20 -17.90
CA GLN A 269 -18.54 -36.39 -18.67
C GLN A 269 -19.95 -36.55 -18.08
N VAL A 270 -20.69 -35.45 -17.97
CA VAL A 270 -22.04 -35.42 -17.42
C VAL A 270 -22.92 -34.57 -18.34
N GLY A 271 -24.14 -35.04 -18.62
CA GLY A 271 -25.14 -34.25 -19.35
C GLY A 271 -24.74 -33.91 -20.80
N THR A 272 -24.00 -34.79 -21.48
CA THR A 272 -23.51 -34.55 -22.86
C THR A 272 -24.60 -34.25 -23.88
N SER A 273 -25.83 -34.71 -23.64
CA SER A 273 -27.02 -34.45 -24.47
C SER A 273 -27.88 -33.27 -24.00
N THR A 274 -27.44 -32.54 -22.96
CA THR A 274 -28.17 -31.40 -22.38
C THR A 274 -27.56 -30.08 -22.83
N ILE A 275 -28.28 -28.97 -22.57
CA ILE A 275 -27.81 -27.60 -22.85
C ILE A 275 -26.59 -27.23 -21.98
N MET A 276 -26.43 -27.87 -20.82
CA MET A 276 -25.35 -27.62 -19.86
C MET A 276 -24.51 -28.89 -19.65
N PRO A 277 -23.73 -29.31 -20.67
CA PRO A 277 -22.81 -30.42 -20.51
C PRO A 277 -21.63 -30.00 -19.62
N LEU A 278 -21.08 -30.97 -18.89
CA LEU A 278 -19.88 -30.80 -18.07
C LEU A 278 -18.86 -31.87 -18.44
N TYR A 279 -17.71 -31.45 -18.93
CA TYR A 279 -16.56 -32.31 -19.22
C TYR A 279 -15.48 -32.06 -18.18
N MET A 280 -14.82 -33.12 -17.73
CA MET A 280 -13.63 -33.05 -16.87
C MET A 280 -12.48 -33.73 -17.60
N VAL A 281 -11.46 -32.94 -17.94
CA VAL A 281 -10.27 -33.41 -18.65
C VAL A 281 -9.08 -33.38 -17.69
N GLY A 282 -8.23 -34.39 -17.76
CA GLY A 282 -6.97 -34.49 -17.03
C GLY A 282 -5.80 -34.50 -17.99
N VAL A 283 -4.75 -33.77 -17.67
CA VAL A 283 -3.49 -33.73 -18.44
C VAL A 283 -2.46 -34.60 -17.74
N TYR A 284 -1.91 -35.57 -18.47
CA TYR A 284 -0.92 -36.53 -17.97
C TYR A 284 0.44 -36.32 -18.64
N SER A 285 1.52 -36.54 -17.91
CA SER A 285 2.87 -36.69 -18.46
C SER A 285 3.54 -37.86 -17.75
N ASP A 286 4.15 -38.78 -18.49
CA ASP A 286 4.72 -40.03 -17.97
C ASP A 286 3.73 -40.86 -17.12
N LYS A 287 2.46 -40.89 -17.55
CA LYS A 287 1.34 -41.53 -16.82
C LYS A 287 1.04 -40.93 -15.44
N LYS A 288 1.61 -39.76 -15.10
CA LYS A 288 1.30 -39.00 -13.89
C LYS A 288 0.37 -37.85 -14.24
N LEU A 289 -0.70 -37.69 -13.46
CA LEU A 289 -1.62 -36.56 -13.61
C LEU A 289 -0.91 -35.27 -13.17
N LEU A 290 -0.80 -34.30 -14.08
CA LEU A 290 -0.25 -32.97 -13.78
C LEU A 290 -1.32 -32.03 -13.22
N GLY A 291 -2.52 -32.09 -13.81
CA GLY A 291 -3.64 -31.23 -13.48
C GLY A 291 -4.92 -31.71 -14.15
N TRP A 292 -6.07 -31.25 -13.66
CA TRP A 292 -7.37 -31.52 -14.25
C TRP A 292 -8.23 -30.27 -14.18
N GLY A 293 -9.16 -30.13 -15.13
CA GLY A 293 -10.00 -28.96 -15.26
C GLY A 293 -11.41 -29.33 -15.73
N PRO A 294 -12.46 -28.69 -15.19
CA PRO A 294 -13.81 -28.77 -15.72
C PRO A 294 -14.02 -27.79 -16.88
N GLY A 295 -14.96 -28.08 -17.77
CA GLY A 295 -15.38 -27.14 -18.82
C GLY A 295 -16.70 -27.54 -19.48
N GLU A 296 -17.33 -26.55 -20.11
CA GLU A 296 -18.59 -26.73 -20.86
C GLU A 296 -18.37 -27.48 -22.17
N THR A 297 -17.20 -27.33 -22.78
CA THR A 297 -16.77 -28.06 -23.97
C THR A 297 -15.46 -28.79 -23.69
N LEU A 298 -15.16 -29.82 -24.50
CA LEU A 298 -13.89 -30.55 -24.38
C LEU A 298 -12.68 -29.62 -24.51
N ALA A 299 -12.73 -28.64 -25.42
CA ALA A 299 -11.64 -27.68 -25.63
C ALA A 299 -11.43 -26.76 -24.41
N ILE A 300 -12.51 -26.24 -23.82
CA ILE A 300 -12.43 -25.39 -22.61
C ILE A 300 -11.91 -26.22 -21.43
N ALA A 301 -12.39 -27.45 -21.26
CA ALA A 301 -11.94 -28.33 -20.20
C ALA A 301 -10.45 -28.71 -20.34
N GLU A 302 -9.97 -28.91 -21.58
CA GLU A 302 -8.56 -29.13 -21.88
C GLU A 302 -7.70 -27.90 -21.57
N GLU A 303 -8.15 -26.70 -21.97
CA GLU A 303 -7.47 -25.45 -21.67
C GLU A 303 -7.35 -25.22 -20.16
N GLU A 304 -8.44 -25.43 -19.41
CA GLU A 304 -8.47 -25.27 -17.96
C GLU A 304 -7.58 -26.32 -17.28
N ALA A 305 -7.59 -27.57 -17.76
CA ALA A 305 -6.70 -28.61 -17.25
C ALA A 305 -5.22 -28.26 -17.47
N ALA A 306 -4.88 -27.64 -18.60
CA ALA A 306 -3.54 -27.12 -18.87
C ALA A 306 -3.18 -25.95 -17.95
N ARG A 307 -4.11 -25.01 -17.70
CA ARG A 307 -3.91 -23.91 -16.74
C ARG A 307 -3.63 -24.45 -15.34
N VAL A 308 -4.43 -25.40 -14.85
CA VAL A 308 -4.21 -26.05 -13.55
C VAL A 308 -2.85 -26.77 -13.51
N ALA A 309 -2.48 -27.49 -14.57
CA ALA A 309 -1.16 -28.12 -14.67
C ALA A 309 -0.02 -27.09 -14.56
N LEU A 310 -0.14 -25.93 -15.21
CA LEU A 310 0.83 -24.83 -15.08
C LEU A 310 0.90 -24.28 -13.65
N LYS A 311 -0.25 -24.10 -12.96
CA LYS A 311 -0.25 -23.69 -11.52
C LYS A 311 0.55 -24.66 -10.66
N HIS A 312 0.45 -25.97 -10.93
CA HIS A 312 1.25 -26.99 -10.24
C HIS A 312 2.74 -26.91 -10.57
N VAL A 313 3.09 -26.68 -11.85
CA VAL A 313 4.49 -26.55 -12.29
C VAL A 313 5.17 -25.31 -11.72
N PHE A 314 4.44 -24.19 -11.60
CA PHE A 314 4.97 -22.95 -11.04
C PHE A 314 4.90 -22.87 -9.51
N GLY A 315 4.21 -23.81 -8.86
CA GLY A 315 4.00 -23.80 -7.41
C GLY A 315 3.04 -22.69 -6.94
N THR A 316 2.20 -22.15 -7.82
CA THR A 316 1.27 -21.03 -7.57
C THR A 316 -0.17 -21.51 -7.34
N THR A 317 -0.34 -22.72 -6.83
CA THR A 317 -1.67 -23.27 -6.50
C THR A 317 -2.31 -22.53 -5.33
N GLU A 318 -3.63 -22.64 -5.18
CA GLU A 318 -4.38 -22.09 -4.03
C GLU A 318 -3.86 -22.60 -2.67
N ASN A 319 -3.27 -23.80 -2.65
CA ASN A 319 -2.68 -24.42 -1.46
C ASN A 319 -1.22 -24.01 -1.21
N SER A 320 -0.68 -23.07 -2.00
CA SER A 320 0.68 -22.56 -1.83
C SER A 320 0.82 -21.81 -0.50
N PRO A 321 2.03 -21.75 0.09
CA PRO A 321 2.24 -20.98 1.32
C PRO A 321 1.88 -19.51 1.10
N PRO A 322 1.31 -18.84 2.12
CA PRO A 322 0.95 -17.44 1.99
C PRO A 322 2.19 -16.57 1.72
N LEU A 323 1.97 -15.42 1.10
CA LEU A 323 3.03 -14.47 0.77
C LEU A 323 3.81 -14.06 2.04
N PRO A 324 5.16 -14.12 2.03
CA PRO A 324 5.98 -13.86 3.22
C PRO A 324 6.08 -12.37 3.57
N LEU A 325 4.98 -11.81 4.10
CA LEU A 325 4.87 -10.38 4.45
C LEU A 325 5.30 -10.04 5.89
N ASP A 326 5.45 -11.03 6.77
CA ASP A 326 5.73 -10.81 8.20
C ASP A 326 7.12 -10.15 8.41
N PRO A 327 7.19 -8.92 8.97
CA PRO A 327 8.46 -8.20 9.14
C PRO A 327 9.44 -8.89 10.08
N VAL A 328 8.95 -9.64 11.06
CA VAL A 328 9.80 -10.27 12.06
C VAL A 328 10.36 -11.58 11.50
N LYS A 329 9.50 -12.41 10.90
CA LYS A 329 9.92 -13.71 10.36
C LYS A 329 10.70 -13.57 9.06
N CYS A 330 10.32 -12.62 8.20
CA CYS A 330 10.88 -12.46 6.86
C CYS A 330 11.90 -11.31 6.78
N LYS A 331 12.49 -10.91 7.92
CA LYS A 331 13.51 -9.84 7.97
C LYS A 331 14.67 -10.11 7.01
N HIS A 332 15.17 -11.35 6.99
CA HIS A 332 16.28 -11.76 6.14
C HIS A 332 15.94 -11.65 4.64
N LEU A 333 14.69 -11.95 4.27
CA LEU A 333 14.25 -11.85 2.89
C LEU A 333 14.33 -10.40 2.41
N ASN A 334 13.79 -9.45 3.18
CA ASN A 334 13.85 -8.03 2.81
C ASN A 334 15.30 -7.52 2.69
N THR A 335 16.18 -7.91 3.61
CA THR A 335 17.59 -7.50 3.53
C THR A 335 18.27 -8.05 2.27
N THR A 336 18.04 -9.32 1.94
CA THR A 336 18.62 -9.94 0.74
C THR A 336 18.09 -9.30 -0.55
N VAL A 337 16.79 -9.05 -0.63
CA VAL A 337 16.16 -8.39 -1.79
C VAL A 337 16.68 -6.96 -1.95
N ALA A 338 16.75 -6.20 -0.85
CA ALA A 338 17.24 -4.83 -0.90
C ALA A 338 18.72 -4.74 -1.33
N GLU A 339 19.56 -5.67 -0.86
CA GLU A 339 20.96 -5.78 -1.30
C GLU A 339 21.08 -6.13 -2.79
N GLU A 340 20.24 -7.04 -3.29
CA GLU A 340 20.19 -7.39 -4.71
C GLU A 340 19.85 -6.17 -5.58
N VAL A 341 18.81 -5.42 -5.20
CA VAL A 341 18.41 -4.19 -5.91
C VAL A 341 19.55 -3.17 -5.92
N GLN A 342 20.24 -2.99 -4.80
CA GLN A 342 21.41 -2.09 -4.73
C GLN A 342 22.55 -2.54 -5.64
N ARG A 343 22.85 -3.85 -5.69
CA ARG A 343 23.89 -4.39 -6.58
C ARG A 343 23.54 -4.18 -8.06
N THR A 344 22.30 -4.44 -8.45
CA THR A 344 21.83 -4.22 -9.82
C THR A 344 21.96 -2.75 -10.23
N ARG A 345 21.60 -1.82 -9.32
CA ARG A 345 21.76 -0.38 -9.56
C ARG A 345 23.21 0.04 -9.76
N LEU A 346 24.12 -0.42 -8.89
CA LEU A 346 25.55 -0.12 -9.01
C LEU A 346 26.14 -0.70 -10.30
N GLY A 347 25.73 -1.91 -10.69
CA GLY A 347 26.14 -2.54 -11.95
C GLY A 347 25.68 -1.75 -13.18
N ASN A 348 24.43 -1.28 -13.17
CA ASN A 348 23.88 -0.46 -14.26
C ASN A 348 24.57 0.92 -14.35
N GLN A 349 24.88 1.56 -13.22
CA GLN A 349 25.62 2.82 -13.21
C GLN A 349 27.05 2.65 -13.75
N ALA A 350 27.74 1.57 -13.39
CA ALA A 350 29.07 1.26 -13.92
C ALA A 350 29.04 1.03 -15.45
N ALA A 351 28.03 0.31 -15.94
CA ALA A 351 27.87 0.04 -17.37
C ALA A 351 27.51 1.28 -18.21
N VAL A 352 26.87 2.30 -17.63
CA VAL A 352 26.58 3.57 -18.31
C VAL A 352 27.79 4.50 -18.36
N SER A 353 28.74 4.35 -17.42
CA SER A 353 29.96 5.15 -17.34
C SER A 353 31.14 4.62 -18.18
N SER A 354 31.04 3.39 -18.69
CA SER A 354 32.00 2.73 -19.60
C SER A 354 31.50 2.80 -21.03
#